data_AF-A0A3D4SYC2-F1
#
_entry.id   AF-A0A3D4SYC2-F1
#
_cell.length_a   1.000
_cell.length_b   1.000
_cell.length_c   1.000
_cell.angle_alpha   90.00
_cell.angle_beta   90.00
_cell.angle_gamma   90.00
#
_symmetry.space_group_name_H-M   'P 1'
#
loop_
_entity.id
_entity.type
_entity.pdbx_description
1 polymer ?
#
loop_
_entity_poly.entity_id
_entity_poly.type
_entity_poly.pdbx_seq_one_letter_code
_entity_poly.pdbx_strand_id
1 'polypeptide(L)'
;MVAPAAQPVDLHGDGEVQASTAARRAAQGRVRSAVNGALVIDTDGGVDDVLACLTAEHSHPRTLVTTVGGNVSAAQAAQNIAQFTALPVAVGVDPPDRVPGYRHGTDGVNGCSDGVRRRVDEDAVGVLRGALQDPRTTVAALGPLTNVAAAAGTLAPGDLRARVLALGGIMDCPPGLQDTNVAADVTAARFTASRIPQFTWLGLRDAAERTRTPLTTVAASGAAELARAVAQRTAAAWGTVWGGQDAAFYDVAVVCAALGVTDAAAVRGAVSAALDAVSV
;
A
#
# COMPACT_ATOMS: atom_id res chain seq x y z
N MET A 1 -48.06 -29.91 47.02
CA MET A 1 -47.46 -30.41 45.76
C MET A 1 -46.24 -29.56 45.47
N VAL A 2 -45.06 -30.15 45.63
CA VAL A 2 -43.75 -29.48 45.54
C VAL A 2 -43.21 -29.73 44.13
N ALA A 3 -42.79 -28.66 43.44
CA ALA A 3 -42.18 -28.73 42.10
C ALA A 3 -40.74 -29.28 42.20
N PRO A 4 -40.24 -30.01 41.18
CA PRO A 4 -38.88 -30.53 41.20
C PRO A 4 -37.86 -29.45 40.78
N ALA A 5 -36.70 -29.49 41.44
CA ALA A 5 -35.56 -28.61 41.19
C ALA A 5 -34.88 -28.94 39.84
N ALA A 6 -34.60 -27.90 39.04
CA ALA A 6 -33.77 -28.00 37.84
C ALA A 6 -32.28 -28.04 38.24
N GLN A 7 -31.52 -28.96 37.64
CA GLN A 7 -30.06 -28.99 37.75
C GLN A 7 -29.43 -27.95 36.81
N PRO A 8 -28.27 -27.35 37.18
CA PRO A 8 -27.56 -26.44 36.30
C PRO A 8 -26.87 -27.22 35.19
N VAL A 9 -27.10 -26.78 33.94
CA VAL A 9 -26.40 -27.28 32.75
C VAL A 9 -25.06 -26.54 32.69
N ASP A 10 -23.98 -27.30 32.84
CA ASP A 10 -22.62 -26.82 32.68
C ASP A 10 -22.32 -26.68 31.18
N LEU A 11 -22.34 -25.44 30.68
CA LEU A 11 -21.93 -25.11 29.31
C LEU A 11 -20.49 -24.58 29.33
N HIS A 12 -19.55 -25.51 29.43
CA HIS A 12 -18.14 -25.25 29.14
C HIS A 12 -17.96 -24.86 27.67
N GLY A 13 -17.93 -23.56 27.40
CA GLY A 13 -17.62 -22.93 26.11
C GLY A 13 -16.13 -22.73 25.86
N ASP A 14 -15.27 -23.64 26.30
CA ASP A 14 -13.81 -23.49 26.22
C ASP A 14 -13.23 -23.90 24.85
N GLY A 15 -14.00 -24.62 24.03
CA GLY A 15 -13.55 -25.14 22.73
C GLY A 15 -13.46 -24.09 21.60
N GLU A 16 -14.39 -23.12 21.55
CA GLU A 16 -14.43 -22.11 20.48
C GLU A 16 -13.35 -21.03 20.64
N VAL A 17 -13.06 -20.64 21.88
CA VAL A 17 -12.04 -19.61 22.18
C VAL A 17 -10.64 -20.14 21.89
N GLN A 18 -10.38 -21.43 22.17
CA GLN A 18 -9.10 -22.09 21.91
C GLN A 18 -8.83 -22.32 20.42
N ALA A 19 -9.85 -22.69 19.64
CA ALA A 19 -9.73 -22.83 18.18
C ALA A 19 -9.44 -21.49 17.49
N SER A 20 -10.08 -20.40 17.94
CA SER A 20 -9.81 -19.02 17.48
C SER A 20 -8.39 -18.54 17.80
N THR A 21 -7.88 -18.83 19.01
CA THR A 21 -6.51 -18.47 19.40
C THR A 21 -5.46 -19.31 18.69
N ALA A 22 -5.70 -20.60 18.43
CA ALA A 22 -4.81 -21.44 17.65
C ALA A 22 -4.74 -21.03 16.18
N ALA A 23 -5.88 -20.67 15.56
CA ALA A 23 -5.93 -20.14 14.19
C ALA A 23 -5.22 -18.77 14.08
N ARG A 24 -5.41 -17.88 15.06
CA ARG A 24 -4.67 -16.61 15.15
C ARG A 24 -3.17 -16.82 15.36
N ARG A 25 -2.77 -17.78 16.20
CA ARG A 25 -1.34 -18.14 16.40
C ARG A 25 -0.73 -18.80 15.17
N ALA A 26 -1.48 -19.60 14.43
CA ALA A 26 -1.04 -20.22 13.17
C ALA A 26 -0.94 -19.18 12.05
N ALA A 27 -1.87 -18.22 11.98
CA ALA A 27 -1.78 -17.06 11.07
C ALA A 27 -0.59 -16.18 11.44
N GLN A 28 -0.41 -15.83 12.72
CA GLN A 28 0.76 -15.11 13.24
C GLN A 28 2.08 -15.88 13.00
N GLY A 29 2.05 -17.22 13.07
CA GLY A 29 3.19 -18.09 12.78
C GLY A 29 3.57 -18.13 11.30
N ARG A 30 2.58 -18.11 10.40
CA ARG A 30 2.79 -17.99 8.94
C ARG A 30 3.31 -16.60 8.56
N VAL A 31 2.74 -15.53 9.15
CA VAL A 31 3.23 -14.15 8.95
C VAL A 31 4.67 -14.01 9.44
N ARG A 32 5.00 -14.50 10.65
CA ARG A 32 6.37 -14.43 11.21
C ARG A 32 7.43 -15.22 10.43
N SER A 33 7.04 -16.33 9.78
CA SER A 33 7.95 -17.16 8.98
C SER A 33 8.28 -16.55 7.60
N ALA A 34 7.52 -15.55 7.14
CA ALA A 34 7.65 -14.97 5.80
C ALA A 34 8.55 -13.70 5.75
N VAL A 35 9.01 -13.18 6.89
CA VAL A 35 9.55 -11.80 7.00
C VAL A 35 11.07 -11.69 6.79
N ASN A 36 11.79 -12.81 6.65
CA ASN A 36 13.24 -12.78 6.44
C ASN A 36 13.61 -12.20 5.05
N GLY A 37 13.94 -10.91 4.97
CA GLY A 37 14.25 -10.24 3.70
C GLY A 37 13.03 -9.81 2.90
N ALA A 38 11.89 -9.60 3.58
CA ALA A 38 10.61 -9.31 2.94
C ALA A 38 10.47 -7.85 2.48
N LEU A 39 9.78 -7.65 1.36
CA LEU A 39 9.15 -6.38 1.02
C LEU A 39 7.73 -6.39 1.60
N VAL A 40 7.37 -5.31 2.29
CA VAL A 40 5.98 -5.03 2.66
C VAL A 40 5.58 -3.71 1.99
N ILE A 41 4.46 -3.71 1.28
CA ILE A 41 3.89 -2.52 0.65
C ILE A 41 2.68 -2.07 1.46
N ASP A 42 2.65 -0.81 1.91
CA ASP A 42 1.48 -0.18 2.55
C ASP A 42 0.88 0.84 1.57
N THR A 43 -0.32 0.57 1.05
CA THR A 43 -0.88 1.24 -0.14
C THR A 43 -2.32 1.71 0.06
N ASP A 44 -2.72 2.79 -0.62
CA ASP A 44 -4.12 3.25 -0.65
C ASP A 44 -4.91 2.84 -1.91
N GLY A 45 -4.32 1.95 -2.72
CA GLY A 45 -4.98 1.17 -3.76
C GLY A 45 -5.45 1.97 -4.97
N GLY A 46 -4.77 3.07 -5.29
CA GLY A 46 -4.90 3.79 -6.54
C GLY A 46 -4.31 3.02 -7.72
N VAL A 47 -4.48 3.61 -8.90
CA VAL A 47 -3.96 3.05 -10.16
C VAL A 47 -2.44 2.87 -10.16
N ASP A 48 -1.66 3.86 -9.74
CA ASP A 48 -0.20 3.74 -9.67
C ASP A 48 0.24 2.79 -8.56
N ASP A 49 -0.52 2.66 -7.46
CA ASP A 49 -0.30 1.60 -6.48
C ASP A 49 -0.46 0.19 -7.07
N VAL A 50 -1.49 -0.02 -7.90
CA VAL A 50 -1.70 -1.31 -8.59
C VAL A 50 -0.49 -1.63 -9.48
N LEU A 51 0.00 -0.66 -10.24
CA LEU A 51 1.21 -0.83 -11.06
C LEU A 51 2.45 -1.11 -10.21
N ALA A 52 2.56 -0.48 -9.03
CA ALA A 52 3.64 -0.70 -8.09
C ALA A 52 3.59 -2.12 -7.48
N CYS A 53 2.40 -2.62 -7.16
CA CYS A 53 2.19 -3.99 -6.67
C CYS A 53 2.48 -5.03 -7.76
N LEU A 54 2.07 -4.80 -9.00
CA LEU A 54 2.43 -5.65 -10.15
C LEU A 54 3.95 -5.72 -10.36
N THR A 55 4.63 -4.57 -10.23
CA THR A 55 6.10 -4.50 -10.28
C THR A 55 6.74 -5.37 -9.19
N ALA A 56 6.22 -5.28 -7.97
CA ALA A 56 6.68 -6.08 -6.84
C ALA A 56 6.38 -7.56 -7.02
N GLU A 57 5.19 -7.93 -7.50
CA GLU A 57 4.80 -9.32 -7.74
C GLU A 57 5.74 -10.02 -8.72
N HIS A 58 6.07 -9.34 -9.83
CA HIS A 58 6.97 -9.89 -10.84
C HIS A 58 8.37 -10.18 -10.30
N SER A 59 8.90 -9.29 -9.45
CA SER A 59 10.29 -9.35 -8.97
C SER A 59 10.44 -10.06 -7.62
N HIS A 60 9.41 -9.98 -6.78
CA HIS A 60 9.38 -10.38 -5.37
C HIS A 60 7.99 -10.96 -5.03
N PRO A 61 7.61 -12.15 -5.52
CA PRO A 61 6.26 -12.72 -5.38
C PRO A 61 5.87 -13.09 -3.94
N ARG A 62 6.76 -12.92 -2.97
CA ARG A 62 6.50 -13.08 -1.53
C ARG A 62 6.19 -11.76 -0.82
N THR A 63 6.04 -10.67 -1.58
CA THR A 63 5.67 -9.35 -1.05
C THR A 63 4.35 -9.45 -0.29
N LEU A 64 4.30 -8.87 0.90
CA LEU A 64 3.05 -8.70 1.63
C LEU A 64 2.49 -7.31 1.34
N VAL A 65 1.17 -7.21 1.16
CA VAL A 65 0.51 -5.92 0.97
C VAL A 65 -0.38 -5.62 2.16
N THR A 66 -0.26 -4.42 2.71
CA THR A 66 -1.20 -3.83 3.64
C THR A 66 -1.90 -2.66 2.99
N THR A 67 -3.16 -2.42 3.33
CA THR A 67 -3.90 -1.29 2.78
C THR A 67 -4.30 -0.25 3.81
N VAL A 68 -4.26 1.01 3.41
CA VAL A 68 -4.62 2.18 4.23
C VAL A 68 -5.64 3.02 3.48
N GLY A 69 -6.46 3.79 4.19
CA GLY A 69 -7.34 4.75 3.54
C GLY A 69 -6.58 5.92 2.94
N GLY A 70 -6.96 6.34 1.75
CA GLY A 70 -6.40 7.49 1.05
C GLY A 70 -7.23 7.81 -0.19
N ASN A 71 -6.69 7.49 -1.37
CA ASN A 71 -7.38 7.51 -2.66
C ASN A 71 -8.78 6.89 -2.58
N VAL A 72 -8.88 5.70 -1.99
CA VAL A 72 -10.12 5.01 -1.60
C VAL A 72 -10.04 4.52 -0.16
N SER A 73 -11.13 3.93 0.37
CA SER A 73 -11.09 3.35 1.73
C SER A 73 -10.11 2.18 1.78
N ALA A 74 -9.51 1.89 2.93
CA ALA A 74 -8.62 0.74 3.10
C ALA A 74 -9.23 -0.59 2.59
N ALA A 75 -10.53 -0.79 2.81
CA ALA A 75 -11.25 -1.97 2.32
C ALA A 75 -11.34 -2.02 0.78
N GLN A 76 -11.73 -0.92 0.13
CA GLN A 76 -11.74 -0.82 -1.33
C GLN A 76 -10.33 -0.94 -1.92
N ALA A 77 -9.33 -0.32 -1.31
CA ALA A 77 -7.93 -0.46 -1.71
C ALA A 77 -7.52 -1.94 -1.72
N ALA A 78 -7.91 -2.71 -0.70
CA ALA A 78 -7.60 -4.13 -0.64
C ALA A 78 -8.27 -4.93 -1.75
N GLN A 79 -9.51 -4.58 -2.13
CA GLN A 79 -10.19 -5.21 -3.26
C GLN A 79 -9.52 -4.86 -4.59
N ASN A 80 -9.07 -3.62 -4.76
CA ASN A 80 -8.33 -3.21 -5.96
C ASN A 80 -7.02 -4.01 -6.09
N ILE A 81 -6.20 -4.09 -5.04
CA ILE A 81 -4.95 -4.86 -5.12
C ILE A 81 -5.20 -6.35 -5.36
N ALA A 82 -6.18 -6.94 -4.67
CA ALA A 82 -6.54 -8.34 -4.86
C ALA A 82 -7.12 -8.61 -6.26
N GLN A 83 -7.70 -7.61 -6.92
CA GLN A 83 -8.20 -7.75 -8.29
C GLN A 83 -7.07 -7.93 -9.30
N PHE A 84 -6.01 -7.13 -9.17
CA PHE A 84 -4.97 -7.06 -10.19
C PHE A 84 -3.71 -7.89 -9.85
N THR A 85 -3.60 -8.42 -8.63
CA THR A 85 -2.42 -9.18 -8.19
C THR A 85 -2.81 -10.45 -7.45
N ALA A 86 -1.89 -11.42 -7.36
CA ALA A 86 -1.99 -12.61 -6.52
C ALA A 86 -1.27 -12.44 -5.17
N LEU A 87 -0.82 -11.22 -4.83
CA LEU A 87 -0.15 -10.93 -3.58
C LEU A 87 -1.11 -11.06 -2.37
N PRO A 88 -0.64 -11.55 -1.22
CA PRO A 88 -1.43 -11.55 0.00
C PRO A 88 -1.69 -10.11 0.49
N VAL A 89 -2.96 -9.79 0.72
CA VAL A 89 -3.43 -8.45 1.11
C VAL A 89 -4.06 -8.49 2.50
N ALA A 90 -3.63 -7.58 3.38
CA ALA A 90 -4.23 -7.35 4.69
C ALA A 90 -4.84 -5.94 4.78
N VAL A 91 -6.09 -5.86 5.22
CA VAL A 91 -6.82 -4.59 5.36
C VAL A 91 -6.38 -3.86 6.61
N GLY A 92 -6.14 -2.54 6.47
CA GLY A 92 -5.83 -1.64 7.57
C GLY A 92 -6.93 -0.62 7.83
N VAL A 93 -6.54 0.58 8.25
CA VAL A 93 -7.47 1.60 8.72
C VAL A 93 -7.54 2.81 7.80
N ASP A 94 -8.66 3.52 7.85
CA ASP A 94 -8.78 4.83 7.23
C ASP A 94 -8.19 5.91 8.16
N PRO A 95 -7.46 6.91 7.62
CA PRO A 95 -7.06 8.09 8.37
C PRO A 95 -8.24 8.79 9.05
N PRO A 96 -8.03 9.44 10.21
CA PRO A 96 -9.06 10.28 10.81
C PRO A 96 -9.47 11.40 9.86
N ASP A 97 -10.77 11.70 9.80
CA ASP A 97 -11.35 12.75 8.95
C ASP A 97 -11.07 12.61 7.44
N ARG A 98 -10.83 11.37 6.96
CA ARG A 98 -10.60 11.07 5.53
C ARG A 98 -11.70 11.63 4.64
N VAL A 99 -11.31 12.50 3.72
CA VAL A 99 -12.14 12.90 2.58
C VAL A 99 -11.57 12.24 1.31
N PRO A 100 -12.33 11.36 0.63
CA PRO A 100 -11.84 10.73 -0.60
C PRO A 100 -11.51 11.78 -1.67
N GLY A 101 -10.32 11.71 -2.24
CA GLY A 101 -9.87 12.67 -3.26
C GLY A 101 -10.41 12.39 -4.67
N TYR A 102 -10.98 11.20 -4.91
CA TYR A 102 -11.48 10.70 -6.20
C TYR A 102 -10.51 10.87 -7.39
N ARG A 103 -9.21 11.05 -7.09
CA ARG A 103 -8.14 11.24 -8.08
C ARG A 103 -7.86 10.00 -8.92
N HIS A 104 -8.44 8.86 -8.57
CA HIS A 104 -8.32 7.60 -9.30
C HIS A 104 -9.70 7.04 -9.65
N GLY A 105 -10.71 7.91 -9.77
CA GLY A 105 -12.12 7.50 -9.87
C GLY A 105 -12.74 7.24 -8.50
N THR A 106 -14.03 6.89 -8.50
CA THR A 106 -14.78 6.60 -7.27
C THR A 106 -14.41 5.24 -6.66
N ASP A 107 -13.94 4.31 -7.48
CA ASP A 107 -13.49 2.97 -7.11
C ASP A 107 -11.97 2.86 -6.93
N GLY A 108 -11.20 3.90 -7.26
CA GLY A 108 -9.74 3.92 -7.16
C GLY A 108 -9.01 3.35 -8.38
N VAL A 109 -9.76 2.83 -9.37
CA VAL A 109 -9.24 2.21 -10.59
C VAL A 109 -9.99 2.68 -11.84
N ASN A 110 -10.49 3.92 -11.83
CA ASN A 110 -11.18 4.59 -12.93
C ASN A 110 -12.34 3.78 -13.58
N GLY A 111 -13.10 3.03 -12.78
CA GLY A 111 -14.21 2.22 -13.27
C GLY A 111 -13.81 0.83 -13.75
N CYS A 112 -12.54 0.44 -13.62
CA CYS A 112 -12.07 -0.90 -13.95
C CYS A 112 -12.33 -1.93 -12.84
N SER A 113 -13.00 -1.57 -11.74
CA SER A 113 -13.40 -2.56 -10.73
C SER A 113 -14.41 -3.55 -11.32
N ASP A 114 -14.16 -4.85 -11.14
CA ASP A 114 -15.09 -5.89 -11.59
C ASP A 114 -16.24 -6.17 -10.60
N GLY A 115 -16.22 -5.50 -9.44
CA GLY A 115 -17.21 -5.68 -8.37
C GLY A 115 -17.15 -7.03 -7.66
N VAL A 116 -16.20 -7.91 -8.01
CA VAL A 116 -16.05 -9.24 -7.41
C VAL A 116 -15.30 -9.12 -6.09
N ARG A 117 -15.94 -9.52 -5.00
CA ARG A 117 -15.29 -9.55 -3.69
C ARG A 117 -14.26 -10.67 -3.63
N ARG A 118 -13.05 -10.31 -3.21
CA ARG A 118 -11.93 -11.21 -3.03
C ARG A 118 -11.57 -11.35 -1.56
N ARG A 119 -11.03 -12.51 -1.22
CA ARG A 119 -10.57 -12.81 0.14
C ARG A 119 -9.35 -11.96 0.45
N VAL A 120 -9.42 -11.26 1.57
CA VAL A 120 -8.35 -10.45 2.14
C VAL A 120 -8.24 -10.77 3.63
N ASP A 121 -7.07 -10.59 4.21
CA ASP A 121 -6.85 -10.76 5.65
C ASP A 121 -7.18 -9.46 6.40
N GLU A 122 -7.48 -9.59 7.70
CA GLU A 122 -7.90 -8.48 8.57
C GLU A 122 -6.85 -8.26 9.67
N ASP A 123 -5.67 -7.70 9.35
CA ASP A 123 -4.66 -7.27 10.34
C ASP A 123 -3.45 -6.51 9.71
N ALA A 124 -3.66 -5.46 8.91
CA ALA A 124 -2.54 -4.70 8.35
C ALA A 124 -1.55 -4.18 9.41
N VAL A 125 -2.08 -3.65 10.53
CA VAL A 125 -1.26 -3.09 11.61
C VAL A 125 -0.43 -4.18 12.29
N GLY A 126 -0.96 -5.40 12.46
CA GLY A 126 -0.21 -6.53 12.97
C GLY A 126 0.87 -7.02 12.01
N VAL A 127 0.59 -7.07 10.70
CA VAL A 127 1.59 -7.36 9.66
C VAL A 127 2.73 -6.35 9.74
N LEU A 128 2.43 -5.06 9.75
CA LEU A 128 3.43 -3.99 9.83
C LEU A 128 4.19 -4.00 11.16
N ARG A 129 3.54 -4.33 12.28
CA ARG A 129 4.23 -4.47 13.57
C ARG A 129 5.32 -5.54 13.50
N GLY A 130 5.02 -6.70 12.90
CA GLY A 130 6.01 -7.75 12.69
C GLY A 130 7.12 -7.33 11.71
N ALA A 131 6.74 -6.67 10.62
CA ALA A 131 7.66 -6.15 9.60
C ALA A 131 8.67 -5.16 10.20
N LEU A 132 8.20 -4.18 10.98
CA LEU A 132 9.02 -3.13 11.58
C LEU A 132 10.09 -3.66 12.55
N GLN A 133 9.89 -4.85 13.11
CA GLN A 133 10.85 -5.50 14.02
C GLN A 133 11.97 -6.28 13.32
N ASP A 134 11.82 -6.57 12.02
CA ASP A 134 12.84 -7.33 11.26
C ASP A 134 13.80 -6.38 10.53
N PRO A 135 15.10 -6.38 10.86
CA PRO A 135 16.09 -5.54 10.17
C PRO A 135 16.29 -5.86 8.69
N ARG A 136 15.80 -6.99 8.19
CA ARG A 136 15.90 -7.36 6.78
C ARG A 136 14.69 -6.93 5.97
N THR A 137 13.65 -6.42 6.63
CA THR A 137 12.44 -5.96 5.94
C THR A 137 12.60 -4.53 5.45
N THR A 138 12.10 -4.29 4.25
CA THR A 138 11.83 -2.94 3.77
C THR A 138 10.33 -2.75 3.66
N VAL A 139 9.83 -1.67 4.26
CA VAL A 139 8.44 -1.21 4.11
C VAL A 139 8.42 -0.09 3.07
N ALA A 140 7.67 -0.29 1.98
CA ALA A 140 7.36 0.74 1.00
C ALA A 140 5.96 1.30 1.32
N ALA A 141 5.92 2.51 1.89
CA ALA A 141 4.67 3.20 2.21
C ALA A 141 4.30 4.15 1.06
N LEU A 142 3.29 3.73 0.30
CA LEU A 142 2.79 4.39 -0.91
C LEU A 142 1.64 5.35 -0.59
N GLY A 143 0.82 5.02 0.43
CA GLY A 143 -0.28 5.85 0.91
C GLY A 143 0.02 6.64 2.18
N PRO A 144 -1.03 7.16 2.86
CA PRO A 144 -0.90 7.81 4.15
C PRO A 144 -0.25 6.91 5.21
N LEU A 145 0.59 7.48 6.09
CA LEU A 145 1.40 6.71 7.04
C LEU A 145 0.62 6.20 8.28
N THR A 146 -0.71 6.18 8.24
CA THR A 146 -1.58 5.87 9.39
C THR A 146 -1.33 4.47 9.95
N ASN A 147 -1.27 3.45 9.09
CA ASN A 147 -0.99 2.07 9.51
C ASN A 147 0.43 1.94 10.10
N VAL A 148 1.42 2.53 9.43
CA VAL A 148 2.82 2.48 9.87
C VAL A 148 2.99 3.16 11.23
N ALA A 149 2.37 4.34 11.42
CA ALA A 149 2.37 5.05 12.70
C ALA A 149 1.70 4.24 13.81
N ALA A 150 0.54 3.64 13.53
CA ALA A 150 -0.17 2.79 14.48
C ALA A 150 0.66 1.58 14.91
N ALA A 151 1.35 0.92 13.97
CA ALA A 151 2.25 -0.20 14.26
C ALA A 151 3.45 0.26 15.10
N ALA A 152 4.16 1.30 14.65
CA ALA A 152 5.34 1.84 15.31
C ALA A 152 5.05 2.41 16.72
N GLY A 153 3.84 2.95 16.94
CA GLY A 153 3.39 3.44 18.24
C GLY A 153 3.28 2.36 19.31
N THR A 154 3.17 1.09 18.92
CA THR A 154 3.13 -0.05 19.85
C THR A 154 4.51 -0.63 20.19
N LEU A 155 5.57 -0.12 19.56
CA LEU A 155 6.93 -0.67 19.66
C LEU A 155 7.87 0.25 20.43
N ALA A 156 8.81 -0.34 21.18
CA ALA A 156 9.92 0.41 21.78
C ALA A 156 10.87 0.93 20.68
N PRO A 157 11.61 2.04 20.89
CA PRO A 157 12.48 2.59 19.84
C PRO A 157 13.53 1.58 19.34
N GLY A 158 14.07 0.75 20.23
CA GLY A 158 15.05 -0.29 19.90
C GLY A 158 14.49 -1.48 19.11
N ASP A 159 13.16 -1.62 19.06
CA ASP A 159 12.49 -2.67 18.29
C ASP A 159 12.21 -2.24 16.85
N LEU A 160 12.36 -0.96 16.50
CA LEU A 160 12.15 -0.44 15.16
C LEU A 160 13.42 -0.64 14.32
N ARG A 161 13.47 -1.75 13.59
CA ARG A 161 14.68 -2.24 12.91
C ARG A 161 14.56 -2.24 11.39
N ALA A 162 13.36 -2.25 10.83
CA ALA A 162 13.14 -2.22 9.39
C ALA A 162 13.53 -0.86 8.77
N ARG A 163 13.84 -0.90 7.47
CA ARG A 163 13.94 0.30 6.64
C ARG A 163 12.55 0.68 6.15
N VAL A 164 12.20 1.96 6.21
CA VAL A 164 10.91 2.49 5.72
C VAL A 164 11.17 3.54 4.66
N LEU A 165 10.64 3.32 3.45
CA LEU A 165 10.65 4.29 2.35
C LEU A 165 9.21 4.75 2.15
N ALA A 166 8.96 6.04 2.30
CA ALA A 166 7.63 6.62 2.16
C ALA A 166 7.57 7.59 0.98
N LEU A 167 6.52 7.51 0.18
CA LEU A 167 6.21 8.54 -0.80
C LEU A 167 5.72 9.80 -0.08
N GLY A 168 6.39 10.92 -0.33
CA GLY A 168 5.94 12.21 0.19
C GLY A 168 6.97 13.32 0.01
N GLY A 169 6.50 14.55 0.07
CA GLY A 169 7.28 15.76 -0.12
C GLY A 169 7.12 16.36 -1.52
N ILE A 170 6.87 17.67 -1.55
CA ILE A 170 6.68 18.47 -2.77
C ILE A 170 7.85 19.42 -3.07
N MET A 171 9.03 19.18 -2.49
CA MET A 171 10.21 19.99 -2.82
C MET A 171 10.52 19.87 -4.31
N ASP A 172 10.81 21.01 -4.95
CA ASP A 172 11.13 21.15 -6.37
C ASP A 172 10.07 20.58 -7.34
N CYS A 173 8.82 20.47 -6.86
CA CYS A 173 7.67 20.11 -7.68
C CYS A 173 7.03 21.33 -8.35
N PRO A 174 6.29 21.13 -9.45
CA PRO A 174 5.49 22.18 -10.08
C PRO A 174 4.52 22.85 -9.09
N PRO A 175 4.23 24.15 -9.24
CA PRO A 175 3.23 24.84 -8.43
C PRO A 175 1.86 24.14 -8.50
N GLY A 176 1.19 24.02 -7.35
CA GLY A 176 -0.14 23.42 -7.26
C GLY A 176 -0.16 21.90 -7.10
N LEU A 177 0.98 21.21 -7.23
CA LEU A 177 1.09 19.82 -6.83
C LEU A 177 0.95 19.71 -5.30
N GLN A 178 0.19 18.72 -4.84
CA GLN A 178 -0.04 18.46 -3.42
C GLN A 178 0.49 17.07 -3.07
N ASP A 179 1.12 16.97 -1.89
CA ASP A 179 1.37 15.68 -1.27
C ASP A 179 0.11 15.24 -0.53
N THR A 180 -0.56 14.26 -1.10
CA THR A 180 -1.86 13.79 -0.66
C THR A 180 -1.74 12.79 0.48
N ASN A 181 -0.61 12.09 0.57
CA ASN A 181 -0.34 11.10 1.59
C ASN A 181 -0.07 11.77 2.93
N VAL A 182 0.81 12.78 2.94
CA VAL A 182 1.08 13.57 4.14
C VAL A 182 -0.13 14.40 4.54
N ALA A 183 -0.86 14.98 3.57
CA ALA A 183 -2.05 15.77 3.88
C ALA A 183 -3.18 14.93 4.51
N ALA A 184 -3.32 13.66 4.11
CA ALA A 184 -4.34 12.78 4.65
C ALA A 184 -4.12 12.42 6.13
N ASP A 185 -2.86 12.33 6.58
CA ASP A 185 -2.55 12.11 8.00
C ASP A 185 -1.20 12.76 8.40
N VAL A 186 -1.23 14.07 8.62
CA VAL A 186 -0.05 14.86 8.99
C VAL A 186 0.55 14.38 10.32
N THR A 187 -0.30 13.92 11.24
CA THR A 187 0.14 13.44 12.56
C THR A 187 0.90 12.14 12.42
N ALA A 188 0.36 11.16 11.68
CA ALA A 188 1.04 9.91 11.41
C ALA A 188 2.33 10.12 10.62
N ALA A 189 2.35 11.03 9.65
CA ALA A 189 3.56 11.34 8.88
C ALA A 189 4.68 11.90 9.77
N ARG A 190 4.38 12.89 10.61
CA ARG A 190 5.35 13.47 11.56
C ARG A 190 5.81 12.46 12.60
N PHE A 191 4.88 11.68 13.14
CA PHE A 191 5.20 10.64 14.11
C PHE A 191 6.15 9.62 13.48
N THR A 192 5.79 9.05 12.34
CA THR A 192 6.58 8.00 11.68
C THR A 192 7.99 8.48 11.33
N ALA A 193 8.11 9.65 10.69
CA ALA A 193 9.40 10.20 10.27
C ALA A 193 10.32 10.54 11.46
N SER A 194 9.78 10.88 12.63
CA SER A 194 10.57 11.14 13.83
C SER A 194 10.83 9.89 14.67
N ARG A 195 9.96 8.88 14.57
CA ARG A 195 9.96 7.69 15.41
C ARG A 195 10.86 6.58 14.86
N ILE A 196 10.85 6.38 13.54
CA ILE A 196 11.53 5.26 12.88
C ILE A 196 12.97 5.66 12.52
N PRO A 197 14.00 4.97 13.05
CA PRO A 197 15.40 5.36 12.82
C PRO A 197 15.85 5.29 11.36
N GLN A 198 15.36 4.30 10.61
CA GLN A 198 15.73 4.06 9.20
C GLN A 198 14.60 4.48 8.26
N PHE A 199 14.13 5.71 8.42
CA PHE A 199 13.07 6.28 7.60
C PHE A 199 13.65 7.14 6.47
N THR A 200 13.07 7.07 5.28
CA THR A 200 13.47 7.88 4.12
C THR A 200 12.24 8.34 3.34
N TRP A 201 12.18 9.64 3.06
CA TRP A 201 11.23 10.19 2.10
C TRP A 201 11.74 10.01 0.68
N LEU A 202 10.90 9.45 -0.19
CA LEU A 202 11.06 9.59 -1.63
C LEU A 202 10.14 10.75 -2.07
N GLY A 203 10.75 11.86 -2.46
CA GLY A 203 10.02 13.06 -2.90
C GLY A 203 9.23 12.82 -4.18
N LEU A 204 8.09 13.50 -4.34
CA LEU A 204 7.27 13.39 -5.56
C LEU A 204 8.08 13.77 -6.80
N ARG A 205 9.00 14.75 -6.71
CA ARG A 205 9.89 15.13 -7.82
C ARG A 205 10.79 13.99 -8.26
N ASP A 206 11.48 13.37 -7.31
CA ASP A 206 12.40 12.25 -7.58
C ASP A 206 11.62 11.04 -8.14
N ALA A 207 10.47 10.72 -7.54
CA ALA A 207 9.58 9.67 -8.03
C ALA A 207 9.11 9.92 -9.47
N ALA A 208 8.73 11.17 -9.79
CA ALA A 208 8.29 11.57 -11.11
C ALA A 208 9.39 11.42 -12.17
N GLU A 209 10.60 11.90 -11.87
CA GLU A 209 11.73 11.82 -12.81
C GLU A 209 12.13 10.38 -13.12
N ARG A 210 12.06 9.49 -12.12
CA ARG A 210 12.36 8.06 -12.28
C ARG A 210 11.30 7.31 -13.08
N THR A 211 10.05 7.76 -13.03
CA THR A 211 8.90 7.05 -13.64
C THR A 211 8.32 7.76 -14.86
N ARG A 212 8.96 8.86 -15.31
CA ARG A 212 8.54 9.65 -16.46
C ARG A 212 8.25 8.76 -17.67
N THR A 213 6.99 8.68 -18.06
CA THR A 213 6.49 7.76 -19.09
C THR A 213 5.67 8.52 -20.12
N PRO A 214 6.01 8.44 -21.42
CA PRO A 214 5.22 9.11 -22.46
C PRO A 214 3.75 8.67 -22.44
N LEU A 215 2.83 9.62 -22.63
CA LEU A 215 1.40 9.31 -22.74
C LEU A 215 1.11 8.34 -23.90
N THR A 216 1.92 8.36 -24.95
CA THR A 216 1.84 7.40 -26.06
C THR A 216 2.15 5.97 -25.62
N THR A 217 3.11 5.78 -24.71
CA THR A 217 3.41 4.46 -24.11
C THR A 217 2.20 3.96 -23.31
N VAL A 218 1.60 4.82 -22.48
CA VAL A 218 0.40 4.45 -21.71
C VAL A 218 -0.76 4.09 -22.65
N ALA A 219 -0.98 4.89 -23.70
CA ALA A 219 -2.06 4.66 -24.66
C ALA A 219 -1.90 3.37 -25.47
N ALA A 220 -0.68 2.89 -25.66
CA ALA A 220 -0.38 1.65 -26.40
C ALA A 220 -0.37 0.40 -25.51
N SER A 221 -0.42 0.55 -24.17
CA SER A 221 -0.33 -0.56 -23.21
C SER A 221 -1.65 -1.30 -22.97
N GLY A 222 -1.57 -2.50 -22.39
CA GLY A 222 -2.74 -3.26 -21.93
C GLY A 222 -3.53 -2.55 -20.83
N ALA A 223 -2.88 -1.73 -20.01
CA ALA A 223 -3.47 -0.93 -18.95
C ALA A 223 -4.11 0.39 -19.41
N ALA A 224 -4.28 0.64 -20.72
CA ALA A 224 -4.68 1.96 -21.21
C ALA A 224 -6.00 2.47 -20.58
N GLU A 225 -6.99 1.61 -20.36
CA GLU A 225 -8.25 2.02 -19.71
C GLU A 225 -8.05 2.37 -18.22
N LEU A 226 -7.28 1.54 -17.51
CA LEU A 226 -6.94 1.74 -16.10
C LEU A 226 -6.13 3.02 -15.88
N ALA A 227 -5.08 3.24 -16.69
CA ALA A 227 -4.03 4.22 -16.44
C ALA A 227 -4.25 5.58 -17.09
N ARG A 228 -5.01 5.68 -18.19
CA ARG A 228 -5.10 6.91 -19.01
C ARG A 228 -5.47 8.15 -18.22
N ALA A 229 -6.48 8.08 -17.36
CA ALA A 229 -6.96 9.26 -16.64
C ALA A 229 -5.93 9.75 -15.60
N VAL A 230 -5.24 8.83 -14.93
CA VAL A 230 -4.16 9.17 -13.98
C VAL A 230 -2.95 9.72 -14.74
N ALA A 231 -2.56 9.08 -15.83
CA ALA A 231 -1.46 9.52 -16.68
C ALA A 231 -1.69 10.94 -17.23
N GLN A 232 -2.89 11.24 -17.71
CA GLN A 232 -3.26 12.58 -18.17
C GLN A 232 -3.21 13.63 -17.04
N ARG A 233 -3.70 13.28 -15.85
CA ARG A 233 -3.65 14.17 -14.68
C ARG A 233 -2.22 14.48 -14.24
N THR A 234 -1.36 13.46 -14.14
CA THR A 234 0.03 13.67 -13.76
C THR A 234 0.77 14.42 -14.87
N ALA A 235 0.54 14.11 -16.15
CA ALA A 235 1.10 14.89 -17.26
C ALA A 235 0.70 16.37 -17.21
N ALA A 236 -0.57 16.67 -16.90
CA ALA A 236 -1.03 18.05 -16.73
C ALA A 236 -0.34 18.74 -15.53
N ALA A 237 -0.21 18.05 -14.39
CA ALA A 237 0.47 18.58 -13.21
C ALA A 237 1.96 18.90 -13.48
N TRP A 238 2.61 18.10 -14.33
CA TRP A 238 3.98 18.29 -14.78
C TRP A 238 4.11 19.12 -16.07
N GLY A 239 3.02 19.74 -16.53
CA GLY A 239 2.94 20.43 -17.82
C GLY A 239 3.97 21.56 -17.99
N THR A 240 4.28 22.28 -16.92
CA THR A 240 5.27 23.36 -16.92
C THR A 240 6.72 22.87 -17.01
N VAL A 241 6.97 21.59 -16.74
CA VAL A 241 8.31 20.98 -16.72
C VAL A 241 8.52 20.07 -17.93
N TRP A 242 7.49 19.30 -18.32
CA TRP A 242 7.58 18.28 -19.37
C TRP A 242 6.69 18.55 -20.60
N GLY A 243 6.05 19.72 -20.68
CA GLY A 243 5.17 20.07 -21.80
C GLY A 243 3.87 19.24 -21.88
N GLY A 244 3.52 18.54 -20.80
CA GLY A 244 2.28 17.78 -20.69
C GLY A 244 2.22 16.49 -21.51
N GLN A 245 3.38 15.98 -21.96
CA GLN A 245 3.47 14.78 -22.81
C GLN A 245 3.81 13.50 -22.04
N ASP A 246 4.28 13.62 -20.80
CA ASP A 246 4.74 12.51 -19.98
C ASP A 246 3.98 12.45 -18.66
N ALA A 247 3.61 11.24 -18.27
CA ALA A 247 3.03 10.92 -16.98
C ALA A 247 4.08 10.53 -15.95
N ALA A 248 3.71 10.65 -14.68
CA ALA A 248 4.44 10.08 -13.55
C ALA A 248 3.57 9.00 -12.87
N PHE A 249 4.21 7.93 -12.41
CA PHE A 249 3.60 6.84 -11.64
C PHE A 249 4.39 6.67 -10.34
N TYR A 250 4.11 7.54 -9.37
CA TYR A 250 5.05 7.83 -8.27
C TYR A 250 5.38 6.59 -7.43
N ASP A 251 4.39 5.74 -7.18
CA ASP A 251 4.51 4.57 -6.32
C ASP A 251 5.45 3.49 -6.86
N VAL A 252 5.51 3.36 -8.19
CA VAL A 252 6.44 2.43 -8.85
C VAL A 252 7.89 2.80 -8.51
N ALA A 253 8.20 4.09 -8.37
CA ALA A 253 9.53 4.53 -7.96
C ALA A 253 9.88 4.10 -6.54
N VAL A 254 8.93 4.15 -5.61
CA VAL A 254 9.13 3.73 -4.21
C VAL A 254 9.37 2.24 -4.13
N VAL A 255 8.55 1.43 -4.82
CA VAL A 255 8.74 -0.02 -4.88
C VAL A 255 10.09 -0.36 -5.51
N CYS A 256 10.44 0.26 -6.64
CA CYS A 256 11.75 0.04 -7.25
C CYS A 256 12.90 0.39 -6.29
N ALA A 257 12.83 1.54 -5.61
CA ALA A 257 13.84 1.95 -4.64
C ALA A 257 13.90 1.00 -3.42
N ALA A 258 12.77 0.47 -2.97
CA ALA A 258 12.70 -0.53 -1.90
C ALA A 258 13.41 -1.83 -2.33
N LEU A 259 13.29 -2.20 -3.62
CA LEU A 259 13.97 -3.34 -4.24
C LEU A 259 15.43 -3.07 -4.63
N GLY A 260 15.95 -1.85 -4.39
CA GLY A 260 17.31 -1.47 -4.75
C GLY A 260 17.50 -1.09 -6.23
N VAL A 261 16.41 -0.95 -6.98
CA VAL A 261 16.41 -0.47 -8.37
C VAL A 261 16.28 1.05 -8.37
N THR A 262 17.39 1.75 -8.58
CA THR A 262 17.44 3.23 -8.56
C THR A 262 17.73 3.85 -9.91
N ASP A 263 18.19 3.07 -10.89
CA ASP A 263 18.45 3.56 -12.25
C ASP A 263 17.14 3.91 -12.96
N ALA A 264 17.06 5.14 -13.49
CA ALA A 264 15.81 5.65 -14.07
C ALA A 264 15.38 4.89 -15.34
N ALA A 265 16.30 4.32 -16.12
CA ALA A 265 15.92 3.51 -17.27
C ALA A 265 15.31 2.18 -16.82
N ALA A 266 15.89 1.54 -15.80
CA ALA A 266 15.33 0.34 -15.19
C ALA A 266 13.95 0.59 -14.56
N VAL A 267 13.76 1.71 -13.84
CA VAL A 267 12.45 2.08 -13.26
C VAL A 267 11.40 2.30 -14.36
N ARG A 268 11.73 3.01 -15.45
CA ARG A 268 10.82 3.16 -16.60
C ARG A 268 10.50 1.84 -17.30
N GLY A 269 11.47 0.93 -17.35
CA GLY A 269 11.25 -0.45 -17.81
C GLY A 269 10.25 -1.20 -16.94
N ALA A 270 10.34 -1.06 -15.61
CA ALA A 270 9.40 -1.65 -14.67
C ALA A 270 7.98 -1.07 -14.83
N VAL A 271 7.85 0.26 -15.02
CA VAL A 271 6.56 0.89 -15.33
C VAL A 271 5.95 0.29 -16.60
N SER A 272 6.73 0.18 -17.67
CA SER A 272 6.25 -0.37 -18.94
C SER A 272 5.79 -1.82 -18.79
N ALA A 273 6.58 -2.66 -18.09
CA ALA A 273 6.23 -4.04 -17.82
C ALA A 273 4.94 -4.16 -16.98
N ALA A 274 4.76 -3.30 -15.98
CA ALA A 274 3.54 -3.28 -15.17
C ALA A 274 2.31 -2.86 -15.99
N LEU A 275 2.45 -1.86 -16.87
CA LEU A 275 1.38 -1.44 -17.78
C LEU A 275 0.97 -2.54 -18.76
N ASP A 276 1.92 -3.36 -19.21
CA ASP A 276 1.65 -4.49 -20.13
C ASP A 276 1.09 -5.73 -19.40
N ALA A 277 1.33 -5.86 -18.10
CA ALA A 277 0.85 -6.98 -17.29
C ALA A 277 -0.64 -6.88 -16.93
N VAL A 278 -1.24 -5.68 -16.98
CA VAL A 278 -2.65 -5.48 -16.67
C VAL A 278 -3.52 -6.12 -17.75
N SER A 279 -4.39 -7.03 -17.33
CA SER A 279 -5.52 -7.52 -18.12
C SER A 279 -6.80 -6.92 -17.55
N VAL A 280 -7.38 -5.96 -18.27
CA VAL A 280 -8.70 -5.36 -17.98
C VAL A 280 -9.76 -5.94 -18.90
#